data_AF-A0A2M8EZJ1-F1
#
_entry.id   AF-A0A2M8EZJ1-F1
#
_cell.length_a   1.000
_cell.length_b   1.000
_cell.length_c   1.000
_cell.angle_alpha   90.00
_cell.angle_beta   90.00
_cell.angle_gamma   90.00
#
_symmetry.space_group_name_H-M   'P 1'
#
loop_
_entity.id
_entity.type
_entity.pdbx_description
1 polymer ?
#
loop_
_entity_poly.entity_id
_entity_poly.type
_entity_poly.pdbx_seq_one_letter_code
_entity_poly.pdbx_strand_id
1 'polypeptide(L)'
;MIFLLLLSIAGLIDSIYLTWEHFNNVIPPCTINHFLPILSNCGEVLRSSYSVIFGIPLALTGIIQYGLIFIITLLIIYRKNVLFRFWLICQAFIGALASFYFMYLQIFVIKSICFYCTLSALISFTIFFLAYKKLIKERLTIRFFLYGFVYQKILKPIFFLFDAELIHNLHVDLGELLGHGFLKKIVGWKLKYTSAQLKQKLAGIDFPGPVGLAAGFDYDARLTQILPSLGFGFQTVGTVTNSPYQGNPPPRLGRLPKSKSLMVNKGFKNKSAIIISHQLKNLQFEIPVGISIGITNSIKIRTVEDEIKDIVSAFKIFEKNSKKNSYYELNISCPNLVNAKDISFYPPKILELLLSSVDSLRLKKPVFIKMPIEKTNEEISSMLDIIVKYKSIKGVVFGNLQKDRKNPSLVSSEVKKFKAGNFSGKPCEQRSNELIKLAYKNYKNKLIIIGCGGVFSAEDAYKKIKLGASLIQLITGMIFQGPQLISQINLELIDLLQKDRFKNISQAVGHTLRGQTL
;
A
#
# COMPACT_ATOMS: atom_id res chain seq x y z
N MET A 1 24.92 5.29 -14.58
CA MET A 1 25.90 4.25 -14.24
C MET A 1 27.27 4.63 -14.75
N ILE A 2 27.43 5.01 -16.03
CA ILE A 2 28.73 5.52 -16.57
C ILE A 2 29.37 6.61 -15.69
N PHE A 3 28.63 7.65 -15.29
CA PHE A 3 29.21 8.69 -14.43
C PHE A 3 29.65 8.19 -13.02
N LEU A 4 28.94 7.20 -12.46
CA LEU A 4 29.36 6.58 -11.19
C LEU A 4 30.65 5.76 -11.38
N LEU A 5 30.79 5.11 -12.54
CA LEU A 5 31.99 4.38 -12.92
C LEU A 5 33.20 5.32 -13.01
N LEU A 6 33.05 6.48 -13.67
CA LEU A 6 34.11 7.48 -13.78
C LEU A 6 34.53 8.02 -12.40
N LEU A 7 33.56 8.30 -11.52
CA LEU A 7 33.87 8.73 -10.15
C LEU A 7 34.60 7.66 -9.34
N SER A 8 34.22 6.39 -9.48
CA SER A 8 34.96 5.29 -8.82
C SER A 8 36.38 5.13 -9.35
N ILE A 9 36.62 5.37 -10.64
CA ILE A 9 37.97 5.36 -11.21
C ILE A 9 38.79 6.53 -10.63
N ALA A 10 38.21 7.74 -10.57
CA ALA A 10 38.90 8.89 -9.98
C ALA A 10 39.27 8.64 -8.52
N GLY A 11 38.33 8.09 -7.72
CA GLY A 11 38.60 7.74 -6.32
C GLY A 11 39.65 6.62 -6.18
N LEU A 12 39.68 5.65 -7.09
CA LEU A 12 40.71 4.62 -7.15
C LEU A 12 42.09 5.23 -7.43
N ILE A 13 42.21 6.10 -8.43
CA ILE A 13 43.46 6.77 -8.78
C ILE A 13 43.99 7.55 -7.58
N ASP A 14 43.14 8.35 -6.94
CA ASP A 14 43.46 9.11 -5.73
C ASP A 14 43.95 8.20 -4.58
N SER A 15 43.22 7.12 -4.31
CA SER A 15 43.54 6.19 -3.21
C SER A 15 44.82 5.38 -3.48
N ILE A 16 45.05 4.97 -4.74
CA ILE A 16 46.28 4.28 -5.16
C ILE A 16 47.47 5.21 -5.00
N TYR A 17 47.34 6.46 -5.47
CA TYR A 17 48.38 7.47 -5.34
C TYR A 17 48.77 7.70 -3.88
N LEU A 18 47.79 7.97 -3.01
CA LEU A 18 48.05 8.18 -1.58
C LEU A 18 48.64 6.94 -0.88
N THR A 19 48.25 5.74 -1.30
CA THR A 19 48.79 4.49 -0.75
C THR A 19 50.26 4.32 -1.13
N TRP A 20 50.61 4.62 -2.38
CA TRP A 20 51.99 4.58 -2.86
C TRP A 20 52.89 5.57 -2.12
N GLU A 21 52.43 6.83 -1.97
CA GLU A 21 53.13 7.86 -1.20
C GLU A 21 53.34 7.46 0.27
N HIS A 22 52.32 6.88 0.91
CA HIS A 22 52.40 6.38 2.29
C HIS A 22 53.52 5.35 2.48
N PHE A 23 53.61 4.35 1.59
CA PHE A 23 54.64 3.32 1.69
C PHE A 23 56.05 3.81 1.33
N ASN A 24 56.16 4.88 0.54
CA ASN A 24 57.44 5.53 0.26
C ASN A 24 57.84 6.58 1.30
N ASN A 25 57.00 6.81 2.32
CA ASN A 25 57.18 7.85 3.34
C ASN A 25 57.29 9.28 2.78
N VAL A 26 56.78 9.52 1.58
CA VAL A 26 56.80 10.82 0.91
C VAL A 26 55.50 11.58 1.21
N ILE A 27 55.60 12.92 1.32
CA ILE A 27 54.42 13.78 1.48
C ILE A 27 53.96 14.17 0.07
N PRO A 28 52.70 13.87 -0.31
CA PRO A 28 52.21 14.24 -1.62
C PRO A 28 52.20 15.77 -1.78
N PRO A 29 52.46 16.28 -3.00
CA PRO A 29 52.56 17.70 -3.25
C PRO A 29 51.19 18.35 -2.98
N CYS A 30 51.13 19.20 -1.97
CA CYS A 30 49.93 19.97 -1.66
C CYS A 30 50.23 21.46 -1.71
N THR A 31 49.46 22.18 -2.51
CA THR A 31 49.50 23.64 -2.52
C THR A 31 49.07 24.15 -1.15
N ILE A 32 49.99 24.81 -0.43
CA ILE A 32 49.63 25.68 0.68
C ILE A 32 48.63 26.69 0.11
N ASN A 33 47.37 26.61 0.54
CA ASN A 33 46.35 27.53 0.06
C ASN A 33 46.70 28.92 0.61
N HIS A 34 47.22 29.83 -0.23
CA HIS A 34 47.65 31.16 0.20
C HIS A 34 46.51 32.00 0.82
N PHE A 35 45.24 31.63 0.58
CA PHE A 35 44.07 32.28 1.19
C PHE A 35 43.71 31.75 2.59
N LEU A 36 44.15 30.54 2.97
CA LEU A 36 43.97 29.94 4.31
C LEU A 36 45.20 29.08 4.67
N PRO A 37 46.36 29.72 4.95
CA PRO A 37 47.65 29.01 5.10
C PRO A 37 47.72 28.08 6.33
N ILE A 38 46.92 28.35 7.35
CA ILE A 38 46.97 27.66 8.66
C ILE A 38 46.22 26.31 8.64
N LEU A 39 45.39 26.07 7.61
CA LEU A 39 44.45 24.93 7.58
C LEU A 39 44.73 23.92 6.46
N SER A 40 45.83 24.03 5.69
CA SER A 40 46.08 23.14 4.55
C SER A 40 47.47 22.50 4.59
N ASN A 41 47.57 21.36 5.26
CA ASN A 41 48.79 20.54 5.29
C ASN A 41 48.44 19.05 5.15
N CYS A 42 48.67 18.49 3.96
CA CYS A 42 48.44 17.06 3.72
C CYS A 42 49.35 16.17 4.59
N GLY A 43 50.57 16.61 4.90
CA GLY A 43 51.53 15.86 5.70
C GLY A 43 51.05 15.64 7.13
N GLU A 44 50.50 16.67 7.77
CA GLU A 44 49.91 16.58 9.12
C GLU A 44 48.74 15.58 9.17
N VAL A 45 47.87 15.64 8.17
CA VAL A 45 46.71 14.73 8.09
C VAL A 45 47.16 13.29 7.83
N LEU A 46 48.05 13.08 6.84
CA LEU A 46 48.47 11.75 6.39
C LEU A 46 49.44 11.05 7.36
N ARG A 47 50.11 11.80 8.24
CA ARG A 47 50.96 11.26 9.32
C ARG A 47 50.29 11.27 10.70
N SER A 48 49.05 11.74 10.79
CA SER A 48 48.29 11.69 12.04
C SER A 48 48.06 10.25 12.50
N SER A 49 47.80 10.06 13.79
CA SER A 49 47.39 8.75 14.34
C SER A 49 46.10 8.20 13.72
N TYR A 50 45.33 9.03 13.01
CA TYR A 50 44.09 8.67 12.34
C TYR A 50 44.27 8.21 10.88
N SER A 51 45.48 8.33 10.31
CA SER A 51 45.75 7.89 8.93
C SER A 51 45.95 6.38 8.82
N VAL A 52 46.01 5.67 9.95
CA VAL A 52 46.12 4.21 10.06
C VAL A 52 45.05 3.69 11.01
N ILE A 53 44.24 2.73 10.57
CA ILE A 53 43.16 2.13 11.36
C ILE A 53 43.43 0.64 11.47
N PHE A 54 43.58 0.13 12.70
CA PHE A 54 43.95 -1.27 12.97
C PHE A 54 45.20 -1.74 12.22
N GLY A 55 46.20 -0.85 12.06
CA GLY A 55 47.43 -1.15 11.31
C GLY A 55 47.28 -1.07 9.79
N ILE A 56 46.11 -0.72 9.27
CA ILE A 56 45.84 -0.59 7.84
C ILE A 56 45.85 0.90 7.45
N PRO A 57 46.67 1.32 6.46
CA PRO A 57 46.64 2.69 5.96
C PRO A 57 45.25 3.05 5.41
N LEU A 58 44.75 4.23 5.77
CA LEU A 58 43.42 4.68 5.36
C LEU A 58 43.28 4.73 3.82
N ALA A 59 44.33 5.16 3.13
CA ALA A 59 44.36 5.20 1.66
C ALA A 59 44.12 3.80 1.03
N LEU A 60 44.63 2.73 1.66
CA LEU A 60 44.41 1.36 1.20
C LEU A 60 42.94 0.94 1.34
N THR A 61 42.26 1.37 2.42
CA THR A 61 40.81 1.15 2.57
C THR A 61 40.02 1.88 1.49
N GLY A 62 40.51 3.04 1.02
CA GLY A 62 39.97 3.77 -0.13
C GLY A 62 40.05 2.96 -1.43
N ILE A 63 41.18 2.29 -1.69
CA ILE A 63 41.34 1.40 -2.86
C ILE A 63 40.26 0.30 -2.84
N ILE A 64 40.08 -0.35 -1.68
CA ILE A 64 39.08 -1.41 -1.52
C ILE A 64 37.67 -0.83 -1.78
N GLN A 65 37.35 0.31 -1.18
CA GLN A 65 36.02 0.91 -1.29
C GLN A 65 35.67 1.32 -2.73
N TYR A 66 36.53 2.10 -3.38
CA TYR A 66 36.27 2.53 -4.75
C TYR A 66 36.36 1.37 -5.75
N GLY A 67 37.22 0.38 -5.48
CA GLY A 67 37.30 -0.87 -6.25
C GLY A 67 35.99 -1.66 -6.19
N LEU A 68 35.40 -1.81 -5.01
CA LEU A 68 34.09 -2.44 -4.85
C LEU A 68 33.01 -1.67 -5.60
N ILE A 69 32.95 -0.34 -5.46
CA ILE A 69 31.97 0.49 -6.17
C ILE A 69 32.13 0.36 -7.68
N PHE A 70 33.37 0.33 -8.18
CA PHE A 70 33.68 0.13 -9.60
C PHE A 70 33.17 -1.22 -10.10
N ILE A 71 33.55 -2.32 -9.44
CA ILE A 71 33.14 -3.69 -9.79
C ILE A 71 31.61 -3.81 -9.76
N ILE A 72 30.96 -3.34 -8.68
CA ILE A 72 29.50 -3.38 -8.55
C ILE A 72 28.84 -2.59 -9.68
N THR A 73 29.36 -1.40 -10.01
CA THR A 73 28.80 -0.56 -11.08
C THR A 73 28.93 -1.24 -12.46
N LEU A 74 30.06 -1.90 -12.73
CA LEU A 74 30.24 -2.73 -13.93
C LEU A 74 29.23 -3.88 -13.98
N LEU A 75 29.06 -4.59 -12.87
CA LEU A 75 28.10 -5.70 -12.78
C LEU A 75 26.65 -5.24 -12.99
N ILE A 76 26.28 -4.04 -12.52
CA ILE A 76 24.96 -3.44 -12.81
C ILE A 76 24.79 -3.19 -14.32
N ILE A 77 25.83 -2.68 -14.99
CA ILE A 77 25.78 -2.40 -16.43
C ILE A 77 25.66 -3.70 -17.23
N TYR A 78 26.45 -4.73 -16.89
CA TYR A 78 26.55 -5.96 -17.67
C TYR A 78 25.47 -6.99 -17.35
N ARG A 79 25.24 -7.29 -16.06
CA ARG A 79 24.30 -8.35 -15.61
C ARG A 79 22.88 -7.83 -15.40
N LYS A 80 22.68 -6.52 -15.27
CA LYS A 80 21.37 -5.88 -14.95
C LYS A 80 20.65 -6.47 -13.73
N ASN A 81 21.38 -7.14 -12.83
CA ASN A 81 20.81 -7.76 -11.64
C ASN A 81 20.50 -6.69 -10.57
N VAL A 82 19.30 -6.74 -9.99
CA VAL A 82 18.84 -5.81 -8.95
C VAL A 82 19.67 -5.93 -7.68
N LEU A 83 20.21 -7.11 -7.37
CA LEU A 83 21.03 -7.33 -6.17
C LEU A 83 22.23 -6.39 -6.10
N PHE A 84 22.91 -6.16 -7.23
CA PHE A 84 24.07 -5.26 -7.27
C PHE A 84 23.69 -3.80 -7.02
N ARG A 85 22.47 -3.39 -7.35
CA ARG A 85 21.99 -2.03 -7.05
C ARG A 85 21.82 -1.83 -5.54
N PHE A 86 21.37 -2.85 -4.81
CA PHE A 86 21.32 -2.79 -3.35
C PHE A 86 22.72 -2.68 -2.73
N TRP A 87 23.67 -3.50 -3.20
CA TRP A 87 25.06 -3.40 -2.75
C TRP A 87 25.67 -2.02 -3.03
N LEU A 88 25.38 -1.43 -4.19
CA LEU A 88 25.85 -0.08 -4.53
C LEU A 88 25.30 0.98 -3.56
N ILE A 89 24.02 0.89 -3.16
CA ILE A 89 23.43 1.80 -2.16
C ILE A 89 24.16 1.67 -0.83
N CYS A 90 24.37 0.43 -0.36
CA CYS A 90 25.07 0.18 0.90
C CYS A 90 26.49 0.74 0.87
N GLN A 91 27.25 0.45 -0.20
CA GLN A 91 28.63 0.91 -0.32
C GLN A 91 28.74 2.43 -0.46
N ALA A 92 27.84 3.05 -1.24
CA ALA A 92 27.82 4.51 -1.35
C ALA A 92 27.49 5.19 0.00
N PHE A 93 26.62 4.58 0.82
CA PHE A 93 26.31 5.09 2.15
C PHE A 93 27.47 4.92 3.14
N ILE A 94 28.13 3.74 3.16
CA ILE A 94 29.32 3.48 3.97
C ILE A 94 30.42 4.48 3.62
N GLY A 95 30.70 4.66 2.32
CA GLY A 95 31.67 5.64 1.84
C GLY A 95 31.36 7.05 2.32
N ALA A 96 30.11 7.50 2.20
CA ALA A 96 29.73 8.85 2.64
C ALA A 96 29.85 9.04 4.17
N LEU A 97 29.50 8.03 4.97
CA LEU A 97 29.67 8.08 6.42
C LEU A 97 31.16 8.14 6.82
N ALA A 98 31.99 7.32 6.19
CA ALA A 98 33.43 7.34 6.41
C ALA A 98 34.01 8.71 6.03
N SER A 99 33.66 9.24 4.84
CA SER A 99 34.08 10.56 4.40
C SER A 99 33.63 11.66 5.35
N PHE A 100 32.40 11.60 5.88
CA PHE A 100 31.92 12.55 6.88
C PHE A 100 32.78 12.50 8.16
N TYR A 101 33.09 11.31 8.66
CA TYR A 101 33.92 11.12 9.85
C TYR A 101 35.35 11.64 9.65
N PHE A 102 36.00 11.33 8.53
CA PHE A 102 37.37 11.81 8.28
C PHE A 102 37.45 13.31 7.99
N MET A 103 36.40 13.89 7.40
CA MET A 103 36.30 15.36 7.30
C MET A 103 36.14 16.00 8.67
N TYR A 104 35.35 15.40 9.58
CA TYR A 104 35.25 15.85 10.96
C TYR A 104 36.62 15.82 11.67
N LEU A 105 37.37 14.72 11.54
CA LEU A 105 38.71 14.61 12.14
C LEU A 105 39.66 15.69 11.60
N GLN A 106 39.70 15.90 10.29
CA GLN A 106 40.54 16.94 9.67
C GLN A 106 40.22 18.34 10.20
N ILE A 107 38.94 18.70 10.24
CA ILE A 107 38.51 20.07 10.58
C ILE A 107 38.61 20.35 12.08
N PHE A 108 38.16 19.42 12.93
CA PHE A 108 37.95 19.70 14.35
C PHE A 108 39.03 19.11 15.26
N VAL A 109 39.67 18.00 14.85
CA VAL A 109 40.65 17.31 15.70
C VAL A 109 42.07 17.66 15.27
N ILE A 110 42.41 17.40 14.01
CA ILE A 110 43.74 17.67 13.44
C ILE A 110 43.92 19.17 13.18
N LYS A 111 42.81 19.88 12.89
CA LYS A 111 42.79 21.30 12.51
C LYS A 111 43.64 21.57 11.27
N SER A 112 43.64 20.63 10.33
CA SER A 112 44.39 20.69 9.07
C SER A 112 43.65 19.87 8.00
N ILE A 113 43.68 20.36 6.76
CA ILE A 113 42.93 19.81 5.64
C ILE A 113 43.88 19.31 4.57
N CYS A 114 43.71 18.04 4.20
CA CYS A 114 44.41 17.42 3.08
C CYS A 114 43.58 17.59 1.80
N PHE A 115 44.21 18.10 0.73
CA PHE A 115 43.58 18.29 -0.58
C PHE A 115 43.05 16.96 -1.15
N TYR A 116 43.87 15.91 -1.13
CA TYR A 116 43.49 14.59 -1.66
C TYR A 116 42.38 13.92 -0.83
N CYS A 117 42.49 13.94 0.51
CA CYS A 117 41.42 13.42 1.37
C CYS A 117 40.09 14.18 1.16
N THR A 118 40.16 15.49 0.93
CA THR A 118 38.99 16.32 0.63
C THR A 118 38.41 15.98 -0.74
N LEU A 119 39.25 15.78 -1.76
CA LEU A 119 38.84 15.32 -3.08
C LEU A 119 38.14 13.95 -2.99
N SER A 120 38.72 13.01 -2.26
CA SER A 120 38.13 11.70 -1.99
C SER A 120 36.75 11.84 -1.30
N ALA A 121 36.64 12.70 -0.28
CA ALA A 121 35.36 12.96 0.37
C ALA A 121 34.31 13.52 -0.61
N LEU A 122 34.69 14.48 -1.47
CA LEU A 122 33.81 15.03 -2.49
C LEU A 122 33.35 13.97 -3.50
N ILE A 123 34.25 13.10 -3.96
CA ILE A 123 33.93 11.97 -4.86
C ILE A 123 32.92 11.03 -4.18
N SER A 124 33.21 10.63 -2.94
CA SER A 124 32.35 9.75 -2.14
C SER A 124 30.94 10.32 -1.93
N PHE A 125 30.82 11.59 -1.52
CA PHE A 125 29.54 12.27 -1.40
C PHE A 125 28.81 12.37 -2.75
N THR A 126 29.52 12.67 -3.83
CA THR A 126 28.94 12.73 -5.17
C THR A 126 28.40 11.37 -5.59
N ILE A 127 29.15 10.29 -5.35
CA ILE A 127 28.68 8.91 -5.58
C ILE A 127 27.42 8.63 -4.76
N PHE A 128 27.40 8.99 -3.47
CA PHE A 128 26.24 8.83 -2.61
C PHE A 128 25.00 9.56 -3.13
N PHE A 129 25.10 10.85 -3.46
CA PHE A 129 23.97 11.62 -3.97
C PHE A 129 23.47 11.11 -5.33
N LEU A 130 24.38 10.69 -6.21
CA LEU A 130 24.02 10.08 -7.49
C LEU A 130 23.34 8.74 -7.32
N ALA A 131 23.86 7.86 -6.45
CA ALA A 131 23.23 6.59 -6.13
C ALA A 131 21.84 6.82 -5.50
N TYR A 132 21.73 7.76 -4.56
CA TYR A 132 20.48 8.15 -3.93
C TYR A 132 19.44 8.64 -4.95
N LYS A 133 19.84 9.48 -5.89
CA LYS A 133 18.95 10.02 -6.94
C LYS A 133 18.57 8.96 -7.96
N LYS A 134 19.51 8.14 -8.43
CA LYS A 134 19.28 7.17 -9.52
C LYS A 134 18.58 5.89 -9.08
N LEU A 135 18.79 5.45 -7.83
CA LEU A 135 18.28 4.19 -7.30
C LEU A 135 17.08 4.40 -6.38
N ILE A 136 16.19 5.34 -6.73
CA ILE A 136 15.02 5.68 -5.91
C ILE A 136 14.12 4.46 -5.68
N LYS A 137 13.93 3.64 -6.71
CA LYS A 137 13.09 2.44 -6.63
C LYS A 137 13.64 1.45 -5.62
N GLU A 138 14.91 1.10 -5.75
CA GLU A 138 15.60 0.15 -4.86
C GLU A 138 15.64 0.67 -3.42
N ARG A 139 15.87 1.97 -3.22
CA ARG A 139 15.77 2.58 -1.88
C ARG A 139 14.37 2.46 -1.28
N LEU A 140 13.32 2.66 -2.07
CA LEU A 140 11.94 2.47 -1.62
C LEU A 140 11.66 0.99 -1.32
N THR A 141 12.16 0.06 -2.14
CA THR A 141 12.05 -1.39 -1.89
C THR A 141 12.71 -1.77 -0.57
N ILE A 142 13.96 -1.34 -0.30
CA ILE A 142 14.63 -1.57 0.98
C ILE A 142 13.80 -0.98 2.12
N ARG A 143 13.34 0.27 1.97
CA ARG A 143 12.56 0.96 3.00
C ARG A 143 11.28 0.20 3.35
N PHE A 144 10.49 -0.19 2.36
CA PHE A 144 9.25 -0.93 2.60
C PHE A 144 9.52 -2.34 3.15
N PHE A 145 10.60 -2.99 2.69
CA PHE A 145 11.04 -4.24 3.29
C PHE A 145 11.37 -4.08 4.77
N LEU A 146 12.15 -3.06 5.16
CA LEU A 146 12.50 -2.79 6.56
C LEU A 146 11.27 -2.46 7.40
N TYR A 147 10.38 -1.59 6.91
CA TYR A 147 9.13 -1.27 7.62
C TYR A 147 8.24 -2.49 7.78
N GLY A 148 8.11 -3.31 6.74
CA GLY A 148 7.37 -4.56 6.81
C GLY A 148 8.02 -5.56 7.75
N PHE A 149 9.34 -5.69 7.74
CA PHE A 149 10.08 -6.57 8.63
C PHE A 149 9.87 -6.15 10.09
N VAL A 150 10.12 -4.89 10.42
CA VAL A 150 9.93 -4.33 11.77
C VAL A 150 8.47 -4.50 12.21
N TYR A 151 7.51 -4.17 11.35
CA TYR A 151 6.09 -4.37 11.68
C TYR A 151 5.79 -5.85 11.94
N GLN A 152 6.18 -6.75 11.04
CA GLN A 152 5.79 -8.15 11.13
C GLN A 152 6.49 -8.93 12.24
N LYS A 153 7.73 -8.57 12.57
CA LYS A 153 8.57 -9.28 13.54
C LYS A 153 8.55 -8.66 14.93
N ILE A 154 8.22 -7.37 15.05
CA ILE A 154 8.24 -6.64 16.33
C ILE A 154 6.83 -6.15 16.68
N LEU A 155 6.26 -5.24 15.88
CA LEU A 155 5.02 -4.54 16.25
C LEU A 155 3.78 -5.46 16.24
N LYS A 156 3.63 -6.28 15.19
CA LYS A 156 2.48 -7.17 15.01
C LYS A 156 2.39 -8.21 16.14
N PRO A 157 3.46 -8.95 16.52
CA PRO A 157 3.41 -9.83 17.67
C PRO A 157 2.90 -9.13 18.94
N ILE A 158 3.39 -7.91 19.23
CA ILE A 158 2.93 -7.11 20.37
C ILE A 158 1.44 -6.77 20.24
N PHE A 159 1.01 -6.21 19.10
CA PHE A 159 -0.39 -5.87 18.87
C PHE A 159 -1.33 -7.08 18.94
N PHE A 160 -0.83 -8.27 18.59
CA PHE A 160 -1.62 -9.51 18.60
C PHE A 160 -1.83 -10.09 20.00
N LEU A 161 -1.14 -9.56 21.02
CA LEU A 161 -1.40 -9.88 22.44
C LEU A 161 -2.66 -9.18 22.99
N PHE A 162 -3.11 -8.11 22.33
CA PHE A 162 -4.26 -7.31 22.78
C PHE A 162 -5.52 -7.61 21.97
N ASP A 163 -6.68 -7.23 22.52
CA ASP A 163 -7.97 -7.31 21.83
C ASP A 163 -7.91 -6.65 20.44
N ALA A 164 -8.54 -7.29 19.47
CA ALA A 164 -8.47 -6.85 18.08
C ALA A 164 -9.24 -5.55 17.84
N GLU A 165 -10.38 -5.37 18.51
CA GLU A 165 -11.18 -4.16 18.37
C GLU A 165 -10.51 -2.96 19.06
N LEU A 166 -9.91 -3.17 20.24
CA LEU A 166 -9.10 -2.16 20.93
C LEU A 166 -7.97 -1.66 20.03
N ILE A 167 -7.15 -2.56 19.48
CA ILE A 167 -6.05 -2.19 18.60
C ILE A 167 -6.56 -1.49 17.33
N HIS A 168 -7.68 -1.93 16.78
CA HIS A 168 -8.28 -1.26 15.62
C HIS A 168 -8.65 0.19 15.95
N ASN A 169 -9.32 0.43 17.08
CA ASN A 169 -9.70 1.79 17.49
C ASN A 169 -8.45 2.66 17.72
N LEU A 170 -7.42 2.14 18.39
CA LEU A 170 -6.14 2.85 18.58
C LEU A 170 -5.49 3.24 17.24
N HIS A 171 -5.54 2.36 16.23
CA HIS A 171 -5.02 2.68 14.90
C HIS A 171 -5.88 3.72 14.17
N VAL A 172 -7.19 3.72 14.39
CA VAL A 172 -8.09 4.75 13.84
C VAL A 172 -7.78 6.11 14.47
N ASP A 173 -7.65 6.15 15.80
CA ASP A 173 -7.32 7.38 16.55
C ASP A 173 -5.95 7.94 16.13
N LEU A 174 -4.93 7.08 16.08
CA LEU A 174 -3.60 7.46 15.61
C LEU A 174 -3.62 7.93 14.15
N GLY A 175 -4.37 7.23 13.29
CA GLY A 175 -4.48 7.61 11.88
C GLY A 175 -5.16 8.97 11.69
N GLU A 176 -6.21 9.27 12.45
CA GLU A 176 -6.88 10.56 12.46
C GLU A 176 -5.93 11.68 12.91
N LEU A 177 -5.17 11.46 14.00
CA LEU A 177 -4.15 12.40 14.48
C LEU A 177 -3.07 12.66 13.42
N LEU A 178 -2.53 11.61 12.82
CA LEU A 178 -1.49 11.70 11.78
C LEU A 178 -2.02 12.31 10.47
N GLY A 179 -3.33 12.37 10.27
CA GLY A 179 -4.01 12.88 9.08
C GLY A 179 -3.91 14.39 8.86
N HIS A 180 -3.25 15.12 9.75
CA HIS A 180 -3.26 16.59 9.75
C HIS A 180 -1.85 17.21 9.75
N GLY A 181 -1.74 18.42 9.20
CA GLY A 181 -0.58 19.30 9.32
C GLY A 181 0.76 18.70 8.86
N PHE A 182 1.81 18.92 9.65
CA PHE A 182 3.17 18.47 9.38
C PHE A 182 3.33 16.95 9.52
N LEU A 183 2.60 16.31 10.45
CA LEU A 183 2.66 14.86 10.66
C LEU A 183 2.26 14.09 9.40
N LYS A 184 1.17 14.51 8.75
CA LYS A 184 0.74 13.95 7.46
C LYS A 184 1.85 14.01 6.40
N LYS A 185 2.57 15.14 6.32
CA LYS A 185 3.68 15.31 5.36
C LYS A 185 4.83 14.34 5.65
N ILE A 186 5.18 14.13 6.92
CA ILE A 186 6.21 13.15 7.31
C ILE A 186 5.78 11.74 6.90
N VAL A 187 4.56 11.34 7.24
CA VAL A 187 4.03 10.01 6.90
C VAL A 187 4.06 9.82 5.38
N GLY A 188 3.58 10.81 4.64
CA GLY A 188 3.58 10.78 3.17
C GLY A 188 4.99 10.67 2.59
N TRP A 189 5.96 11.44 3.07
CA TRP A 189 7.34 11.38 2.60
C TRP A 189 8.00 10.00 2.85
N LYS A 190 7.64 9.33 3.94
CA LYS A 190 8.17 8.01 4.29
C LYS A 190 7.48 6.88 3.54
N LEU A 191 6.15 6.91 3.46
CA LEU A 191 5.33 5.77 3.06
C LEU A 191 4.67 5.90 1.69
N LYS A 192 4.40 7.09 1.15
CA LYS A 192 3.62 7.24 -0.08
C LYS A 192 4.44 6.85 -1.31
N TYR A 193 3.89 5.95 -2.12
CA TYR A 193 4.35 5.71 -3.48
C TYR A 193 3.18 5.69 -4.46
N THR A 194 3.34 6.38 -5.58
CA THR A 194 2.37 6.46 -6.68
C THR A 194 3.11 6.43 -8.02
N SER A 195 2.43 6.02 -9.08
CA SER A 195 3.01 5.97 -10.43
C SER A 195 1.95 6.24 -11.49
N ALA A 196 2.31 6.96 -12.55
CA ALA A 196 1.44 7.22 -13.69
C ALA A 196 0.98 5.92 -14.40
N GLN A 197 1.80 4.86 -14.36
CA GLN A 197 1.46 3.56 -14.96
C GLN A 197 0.30 2.85 -14.23
N LEU A 198 -0.05 3.30 -13.03
CA LEU A 198 -1.14 2.72 -12.24
C LEU A 198 -2.41 3.59 -12.22
N LYS A 199 -2.36 4.79 -12.82
CA LYS A 199 -3.52 5.67 -12.90
C LYS A 199 -4.54 5.12 -13.89
N GLN A 200 -5.81 5.22 -13.53
CA GLN A 200 -6.94 4.79 -14.36
C GLN A 200 -8.10 5.77 -14.23
N LYS A 201 -8.86 5.97 -15.31
CA LYS A 201 -10.14 6.68 -15.28
C LYS A 201 -11.27 5.70 -15.51
N LEU A 202 -12.12 5.48 -14.51
CA LEU A 202 -13.16 4.46 -14.51
C LEU A 202 -14.46 5.07 -13.99
N ALA A 203 -15.58 4.83 -14.68
CA ALA A 203 -16.88 5.43 -14.33
C ALA A 203 -16.86 6.96 -14.15
N GLY A 204 -16.00 7.66 -14.90
CA GLY A 204 -15.82 9.11 -14.78
C GLY A 204 -14.97 9.57 -13.59
N ILE A 205 -14.39 8.64 -12.83
CA ILE A 205 -13.57 8.91 -11.64
C ILE A 205 -12.09 8.67 -11.97
N ASP A 206 -11.23 9.61 -11.58
CA ASP A 206 -9.79 9.48 -11.69
C ASP A 206 -9.19 8.77 -10.46
N PHE A 207 -8.74 7.53 -10.66
CA PHE A 207 -8.09 6.72 -9.64
C PHE A 207 -6.56 6.88 -9.76
N PRO A 208 -5.89 7.53 -8.78
CA PRO A 208 -4.44 7.72 -8.80
C PRO A 208 -3.62 6.42 -8.59
N GLY A 209 -4.27 5.36 -8.12
CA GLY A 209 -3.71 4.03 -7.98
C GLY A 209 -4.82 2.97 -7.90
N PRO A 210 -4.48 1.67 -8.05
CA PRO A 210 -5.45 0.61 -8.23
C PRO A 210 -5.87 -0.03 -6.91
N VAL A 211 -5.18 0.27 -5.81
CA VAL A 211 -5.41 -0.33 -4.49
C VAL A 211 -6.15 0.65 -3.59
N GLY A 212 -7.30 0.23 -3.08
CA GLY A 212 -8.14 1.00 -2.18
C GLY A 212 -8.40 0.31 -0.84
N LEU A 213 -8.80 1.10 0.15
CA LEU A 213 -9.29 0.57 1.41
C LEU A 213 -10.72 0.06 1.22
N ALA A 214 -10.97 -1.20 1.57
CA ALA A 214 -12.33 -1.75 1.49
C ALA A 214 -13.24 -1.16 2.57
N ALA A 215 -14.56 -1.13 2.30
CA ALA A 215 -15.53 -0.83 3.35
C ALA A 215 -15.43 -1.86 4.48
N GLY A 216 -15.57 -1.38 5.71
CA GLY A 216 -15.51 -2.16 6.92
C GLY A 216 -14.22 -1.96 7.73
N PHE A 217 -13.43 -0.92 7.45
CA PHE A 217 -12.31 -0.49 8.30
C PHE A 217 -12.54 0.93 8.85
N ASP A 218 -12.73 1.92 7.98
CA ASP A 218 -13.07 3.29 8.36
C ASP A 218 -14.59 3.52 8.29
N TYR A 219 -15.33 3.09 9.31
CA TYR A 219 -16.80 3.16 9.31
C TYR A 219 -17.32 4.60 9.39
N ASP A 220 -16.61 5.46 10.13
CA ASP A 220 -17.03 6.80 10.49
C ASP A 220 -16.19 7.89 9.80
N ALA A 221 -15.53 7.57 8.68
CA ALA A 221 -14.78 8.51 7.84
C ALA A 221 -13.61 9.26 8.52
N ARG A 222 -13.00 8.68 9.54
CA ARG A 222 -11.94 9.29 10.36
C ARG A 222 -10.56 9.23 9.71
N LEU A 223 -10.36 8.35 8.73
CA LEU A 223 -9.05 8.09 8.11
C LEU A 223 -8.90 8.70 6.72
N THR A 224 -9.96 9.34 6.20
CA THR A 224 -10.01 10.00 4.89
C THR A 224 -8.79 10.87 4.58
N GLN A 225 -8.22 11.55 5.58
CA GLN A 225 -7.10 12.47 5.39
C GLN A 225 -5.72 11.78 5.38
N ILE A 226 -5.53 10.65 6.06
CA ILE A 226 -4.22 9.99 6.20
C ILE A 226 -3.94 8.93 5.14
N LEU A 227 -4.98 8.23 4.65
CA LEU A 227 -4.83 7.10 3.73
C LEU A 227 -4.09 7.44 2.41
N PRO A 228 -4.23 8.63 1.79
CA PRO A 228 -3.43 9.03 0.64
C PRO A 228 -1.92 8.97 0.91
N SER A 229 -1.49 9.22 2.15
CA SER A 229 -0.09 9.20 2.59
C SER A 229 0.46 7.79 2.74
N LEU A 230 -0.40 6.78 2.81
CA LEU A 230 -0.04 5.35 2.83
C LEU A 230 0.00 4.74 1.42
N GLY A 231 -0.30 5.52 0.38
CA GLY A 231 -0.32 5.08 -1.01
C GLY A 231 -1.66 4.54 -1.51
N PHE A 232 -2.74 4.62 -0.72
CA PHE A 232 -4.06 4.23 -1.20
C PHE A 232 -4.47 5.11 -2.39
N GLY A 233 -4.98 4.46 -3.44
CA GLY A 233 -5.52 5.11 -4.63
C GLY A 233 -6.98 5.52 -4.48
N PHE A 234 -7.73 4.90 -3.57
CA PHE A 234 -9.10 5.26 -3.22
C PHE A 234 -9.48 4.62 -1.88
N GLN A 235 -10.67 4.93 -1.37
CA GLN A 235 -11.24 4.24 -0.21
C GLN A 235 -12.75 4.11 -0.30
N THR A 236 -13.31 3.18 0.47
CA THR A 236 -14.75 3.11 0.74
C THR A 236 -15.00 3.25 2.24
N VAL A 237 -15.66 4.34 2.64
CA VAL A 237 -16.13 4.56 4.03
C VAL A 237 -17.34 3.67 4.31
N GLY A 238 -17.51 3.27 5.58
CA GLY A 238 -18.68 2.53 6.04
C GLY A 238 -18.42 1.03 6.20
N THR A 239 -19.41 0.15 6.09
CA THR A 239 -20.78 0.42 5.63
C THR A 239 -21.59 1.25 6.62
N VAL A 240 -22.20 2.32 6.12
CA VAL A 240 -23.07 3.25 6.83
C VAL A 240 -24.53 2.83 6.61
N THR A 241 -25.36 3.05 7.61
CA THR A 241 -26.80 2.76 7.55
C THR A 241 -27.60 4.01 7.83
N ASN A 242 -28.90 4.00 7.52
CA ASN A 242 -29.77 5.15 7.72
C ASN A 242 -29.83 5.57 9.21
N SER A 243 -30.01 4.61 10.11
CA SER A 243 -29.98 4.81 11.57
C SER A 243 -28.68 4.29 12.18
N PRO A 244 -28.26 4.77 13.36
CA PRO A 244 -27.02 4.31 13.99
C PRO A 244 -27.14 2.87 14.51
N TYR A 245 -26.01 2.17 14.60
CA TYR A 245 -25.95 0.85 15.22
C TYR A 245 -24.65 0.68 16.00
N GLN A 246 -24.76 0.19 17.24
CA GLN A 246 -23.60 0.03 18.16
C GLN A 246 -22.74 -1.20 17.82
N GLY A 247 -23.20 -2.07 16.93
CA GLY A 247 -22.56 -3.34 16.58
C GLY A 247 -23.12 -4.52 17.38
N ASN A 248 -22.88 -5.73 16.87
CA ASN A 248 -23.33 -6.97 17.54
C ASN A 248 -22.62 -7.16 18.90
N PRO A 249 -23.12 -8.06 19.77
CA PRO A 249 -22.42 -8.41 21.01
C PRO A 249 -20.96 -8.85 20.77
N PRO A 250 -20.01 -8.46 21.64
CA PRO A 250 -18.62 -8.91 21.56
C PRO A 250 -18.44 -10.43 21.67
N PRO A 251 -17.33 -11.00 21.14
CA PRO A 251 -16.29 -10.33 20.37
C PRO A 251 -16.76 -9.98 18.94
N ARG A 252 -16.54 -8.73 18.52
CA ARG A 252 -16.92 -8.25 17.17
C ARG A 252 -15.80 -8.39 16.15
N LEU A 253 -14.56 -8.54 16.61
CA LEU A 253 -13.37 -8.69 15.79
C LEU A 253 -12.45 -9.70 16.45
N GLY A 254 -11.88 -10.62 15.67
CA GLY A 254 -10.93 -11.62 16.14
C GLY A 254 -9.84 -11.87 15.12
N ARG A 255 -8.71 -12.42 15.57
CA ARG A 255 -7.57 -12.73 14.69
C ARG A 255 -7.38 -14.24 14.60
N LEU A 256 -7.12 -14.72 13.39
CA LEU A 256 -6.77 -16.10 13.09
C LEU A 256 -5.39 -16.09 12.40
N PRO A 257 -4.28 -15.99 13.16
CA PRO A 257 -2.96 -15.78 12.59
C PRO A 257 -2.49 -16.88 11.64
N LYS A 258 -2.73 -18.15 11.97
CA LYS A 258 -2.33 -19.29 11.12
C LYS A 258 -3.13 -19.31 9.83
N SER A 259 -4.42 -18.98 9.91
CA SER A 259 -5.32 -18.88 8.76
C SER A 259 -5.11 -17.60 7.92
N LYS A 260 -4.23 -16.67 8.35
CA LYS A 260 -4.09 -15.32 7.76
C LYS A 260 -5.45 -14.64 7.55
N SER A 261 -6.26 -14.65 8.61
CA SER A 261 -7.67 -14.27 8.58
C SER A 261 -8.06 -13.42 9.80
N LEU A 262 -9.16 -12.70 9.67
CA LEU A 262 -9.86 -12.06 10.80
C LEU A 262 -11.28 -12.61 10.86
N MET A 263 -11.76 -12.86 12.08
CA MET A 263 -13.19 -13.05 12.37
C MET A 263 -13.84 -11.67 12.51
N VAL A 264 -14.97 -11.44 11.85
CA VAL A 264 -15.73 -10.19 11.91
C VAL A 264 -17.18 -10.49 12.24
N ASN A 265 -17.71 -9.82 13.27
CA ASN A 265 -19.08 -9.89 13.76
C ASN A 265 -19.60 -8.48 14.11
N LYS A 266 -19.39 -7.47 13.24
CA LYS A 266 -19.75 -6.08 13.55
C LYS A 266 -21.19 -5.69 13.21
N GLY A 267 -21.84 -6.36 12.26
CA GLY A 267 -23.22 -6.08 11.86
C GLY A 267 -23.49 -4.62 11.46
N PHE A 268 -22.61 -4.01 10.67
CA PHE A 268 -22.68 -2.58 10.30
C PHE A 268 -22.72 -1.59 11.47
N LYS A 269 -21.83 -1.76 12.47
CA LYS A 269 -21.55 -0.72 13.47
C LYS A 269 -21.21 0.61 12.79
N ASN A 270 -21.98 1.69 13.06
CA ASN A 270 -21.77 3.03 12.49
C ASN A 270 -22.59 4.11 13.22
N LYS A 271 -22.20 5.39 13.03
CA LYS A 271 -22.87 6.57 13.62
C LYS A 271 -24.11 7.09 12.88
N SER A 272 -24.63 6.40 11.87
CA SER A 272 -25.71 6.81 10.94
C SER A 272 -25.28 7.67 9.74
N ALA A 273 -26.10 7.59 8.68
CA ALA A 273 -25.94 8.35 7.46
C ALA A 273 -25.95 9.86 7.69
N ILE A 274 -26.83 10.36 8.57
CA ILE A 274 -26.95 11.80 8.82
C ILE A 274 -25.66 12.35 9.43
N ILE A 275 -25.16 11.73 10.51
CA ILE A 275 -23.94 12.18 11.21
C ILE A 275 -22.73 12.12 10.27
N ILE A 276 -22.53 10.99 9.59
CA ILE A 276 -21.37 10.80 8.71
C ILE A 276 -21.44 11.74 7.49
N SER A 277 -22.63 11.96 6.91
CA SER A 277 -22.78 12.89 5.79
C SER A 277 -22.41 14.33 6.16
N HIS A 278 -22.73 14.76 7.38
CA HIS A 278 -22.35 16.08 7.89
C HIS A 278 -20.84 16.19 8.12
N GLN A 279 -20.22 15.15 8.70
CA GLN A 279 -18.77 15.11 8.91
C GLN A 279 -18.01 15.22 7.58
N LEU A 280 -18.44 14.48 6.56
CA LEU A 280 -17.80 14.49 5.24
C LEU A 280 -17.91 15.83 4.50
N LYS A 281 -18.95 16.63 4.77
CA LYS A 281 -19.20 17.91 4.09
C LYS A 281 -18.01 18.86 4.14
N ASN A 282 -17.31 18.89 5.28
CA ASN A 282 -16.22 19.83 5.55
C ASN A 282 -14.85 19.30 5.14
N LEU A 283 -14.73 18.02 4.79
CA LEU A 283 -13.45 17.39 4.44
C LEU A 283 -13.10 17.63 2.97
N GLN A 284 -11.80 17.56 2.66
CA GLN A 284 -11.27 17.62 1.29
C GLN A 284 -10.48 16.35 1.02
N PHE A 285 -10.80 15.67 -0.07
CA PHE A 285 -10.24 14.35 -0.38
C PHE A 285 -9.16 14.46 -1.47
N GLU A 286 -7.97 13.92 -1.21
CA GLU A 286 -6.89 13.81 -2.20
C GLU A 286 -7.07 12.61 -3.15
N ILE A 287 -7.88 11.64 -2.75
CA ILE A 287 -8.17 10.41 -3.50
C ILE A 287 -9.68 10.18 -3.52
N PRO A 288 -10.22 9.44 -4.50
CA PRO A 288 -11.64 9.10 -4.54
C PRO A 288 -12.13 8.43 -3.24
N VAL A 289 -13.24 8.94 -2.71
CA VAL A 289 -13.90 8.40 -1.50
C VAL A 289 -15.28 7.90 -1.88
N GLY A 290 -15.51 6.61 -1.71
CA GLY A 290 -16.83 5.99 -1.84
C GLY A 290 -17.53 5.87 -0.50
N ILE A 291 -18.86 5.83 -0.52
CA ILE A 291 -19.68 5.57 0.67
C ILE A 291 -20.39 4.22 0.49
N SER A 292 -20.05 3.26 1.34
CA SER A 292 -20.76 1.99 1.42
C SER A 292 -22.04 2.16 2.22
N ILE A 293 -23.18 1.85 1.63
CA ILE A 293 -24.52 1.96 2.22
C ILE A 293 -25.13 0.55 2.32
N GLY A 294 -25.73 0.25 3.47
CA GLY A 294 -26.45 -1.00 3.70
C GLY A 294 -27.67 -0.77 4.59
N ILE A 295 -28.43 -1.83 4.83
CA ILE A 295 -29.60 -1.78 5.72
C ILE A 295 -29.18 -1.53 7.17
N THR A 296 -29.97 -0.76 7.90
CA THR A 296 -29.86 -0.64 9.36
C THR A 296 -30.05 -2.01 10.00
N ASN A 297 -29.11 -2.41 10.84
CA ASN A 297 -29.16 -3.69 11.54
C ASN A 297 -30.12 -3.61 12.75
N SER A 298 -31.42 -3.87 12.52
CA SER A 298 -32.48 -3.70 13.52
C SER A 298 -33.61 -4.72 13.36
N ILE A 299 -34.05 -5.31 14.48
CA ILE A 299 -35.23 -6.19 14.55
C ILE A 299 -36.57 -5.50 14.21
N LYS A 300 -36.56 -4.16 14.12
CA LYS A 300 -37.73 -3.37 13.76
C LYS A 300 -37.97 -3.30 12.25
N ILE A 301 -36.94 -3.57 11.45
CA ILE A 301 -37.04 -3.66 9.99
C ILE A 301 -37.32 -5.13 9.68
N ARG A 302 -38.52 -5.44 9.16
CA ARG A 302 -39.00 -6.83 9.07
C ARG A 302 -39.47 -7.25 7.68
N THR A 303 -39.58 -6.31 6.76
CA THR A 303 -40.06 -6.55 5.39
C THR A 303 -39.03 -6.10 4.38
N VAL A 304 -39.11 -6.63 3.16
CA VAL A 304 -38.27 -6.19 2.04
C VAL A 304 -38.49 -4.71 1.76
N GLU A 305 -39.74 -4.26 1.84
CA GLU A 305 -40.15 -2.87 1.61
C GLU A 305 -39.51 -1.93 2.64
N ASP A 306 -39.48 -2.32 3.92
CA ASP A 306 -38.82 -1.54 4.98
C ASP A 306 -37.31 -1.46 4.76
N GLU A 307 -36.66 -2.57 4.38
CA GLU A 307 -35.22 -2.60 4.10
C GLU A 307 -34.85 -1.69 2.91
N ILE A 308 -35.62 -1.75 1.82
CA ILE A 308 -35.42 -0.90 0.65
C ILE A 308 -35.62 0.58 1.02
N LYS A 309 -36.68 0.89 1.79
CA LYS A 309 -36.95 2.25 2.26
C LYS A 309 -35.80 2.78 3.13
N ASP A 310 -35.22 1.94 3.98
CA ASP A 310 -34.07 2.31 4.81
C ASP A 310 -32.82 2.63 3.97
N ILE A 311 -32.47 1.76 3.03
CA ILE A 311 -31.35 1.97 2.09
C ILE A 311 -31.56 3.26 1.29
N VAL A 312 -32.73 3.42 0.68
CA VAL A 312 -33.07 4.60 -0.14
C VAL A 312 -32.96 5.89 0.68
N SER A 313 -33.39 5.87 1.94
CA SER A 313 -33.28 7.02 2.84
C SER A 313 -31.82 7.41 3.07
N ALA A 314 -30.94 6.44 3.31
CA ALA A 314 -29.51 6.69 3.45
C ALA A 314 -28.89 7.31 2.17
N PHE A 315 -29.25 6.80 0.98
CA PHE A 315 -28.82 7.40 -0.29
C PHE A 315 -29.26 8.86 -0.43
N LYS A 316 -30.53 9.16 -0.13
CA LYS A 316 -31.06 10.53 -0.19
C LYS A 316 -30.30 11.49 0.75
N ILE A 317 -29.95 11.03 1.95
CA ILE A 317 -29.16 11.82 2.91
C ILE A 317 -27.79 12.16 2.32
N PHE A 318 -27.06 11.18 1.77
CA PHE A 318 -25.74 11.43 1.20
C PHE A 318 -25.78 12.28 -0.07
N GLU A 319 -26.75 12.07 -0.97
CA GLU A 319 -26.90 12.91 -2.16
C GLU A 319 -27.18 14.38 -1.80
N LYS A 320 -27.95 14.61 -0.73
CA LYS A 320 -28.26 15.96 -0.24
C LYS A 320 -27.04 16.62 0.43
N ASN A 321 -26.33 15.89 1.30
CA ASN A 321 -25.38 16.47 2.24
C ASN A 321 -23.90 16.31 1.85
N SER A 322 -23.55 15.24 1.13
CA SER A 322 -22.17 14.89 0.78
C SER A 322 -21.94 15.03 -0.72
N LYS A 323 -21.53 16.22 -1.16
CA LYS A 323 -21.23 16.46 -2.57
C LYS A 323 -19.87 15.90 -3.02
N LYS A 324 -18.93 15.68 -2.10
CA LYS A 324 -17.52 15.38 -2.43
C LYS A 324 -17.17 13.89 -2.57
N ASN A 325 -17.99 12.95 -2.07
CA ASN A 325 -17.73 11.53 -2.35
C ASN A 325 -17.82 11.27 -3.86
N SER A 326 -17.02 10.33 -4.36
CA SER A 326 -16.86 10.06 -5.80
C SER A 326 -17.81 8.98 -6.30
N TYR A 327 -18.23 8.06 -5.43
CA TYR A 327 -19.14 6.96 -5.77
C TYR A 327 -19.91 6.47 -4.55
N TYR A 328 -20.87 5.58 -4.78
CA TYR A 328 -21.52 4.78 -3.76
C TYR A 328 -21.20 3.31 -3.92
N GLU A 329 -21.17 2.59 -2.81
CA GLU A 329 -21.16 1.14 -2.79
C GLU A 329 -22.45 0.66 -2.12
N LEU A 330 -23.30 -0.10 -2.81
CA LEU A 330 -24.48 -0.73 -2.22
C LEU A 330 -24.08 -2.11 -1.68
N ASN A 331 -24.07 -2.27 -0.36
CA ASN A 331 -23.64 -3.50 0.30
C ASN A 331 -24.82 -4.40 0.65
N ILE A 332 -25.08 -5.37 -0.23
CA ILE A 332 -26.14 -6.39 -0.06
C ILE A 332 -25.62 -7.71 0.53
N SER A 333 -24.35 -7.78 0.95
CA SER A 333 -23.65 -9.05 1.20
C SER A 333 -23.17 -9.26 2.63
N CYS A 334 -23.54 -8.39 3.57
CA CYS A 334 -23.11 -8.53 4.97
C CYS A 334 -23.80 -9.71 5.65
N PRO A 335 -23.04 -10.65 6.22
CA PRO A 335 -23.61 -11.85 6.80
C PRO A 335 -23.86 -11.80 8.31
N ASN A 336 -23.59 -10.64 8.91
CA ASN A 336 -23.64 -10.42 10.35
C ASN A 336 -24.84 -9.58 10.79
N LEU A 337 -25.86 -9.45 9.93
CA LEU A 337 -27.09 -8.71 10.23
C LEU A 337 -28.05 -9.64 11.00
N VAL A 338 -28.83 -9.06 11.90
CA VAL A 338 -29.76 -9.81 12.76
C VAL A 338 -30.79 -10.56 11.90
N ASN A 339 -31.26 -9.96 10.81
CA ASN A 339 -32.24 -10.55 9.90
C ASN A 339 -31.62 -11.22 8.66
N ALA A 340 -30.29 -11.45 8.64
CA ALA A 340 -29.58 -11.95 7.45
C ALA A 340 -30.03 -13.35 6.99
N LYS A 341 -30.78 -14.08 7.82
CA LYS A 341 -31.34 -15.40 7.50
C LYS A 341 -32.75 -15.33 6.92
N ASP A 342 -33.49 -14.29 7.27
CA ASP A 342 -34.93 -14.20 7.00
C ASP A 342 -35.20 -13.39 5.74
N ILE A 343 -34.36 -12.39 5.45
CA ILE A 343 -34.51 -11.48 4.32
C ILE A 343 -33.20 -11.41 3.54
N SER A 344 -33.31 -11.48 2.22
CA SER A 344 -32.17 -11.46 1.32
C SER A 344 -32.49 -10.78 0.00
N PHE A 345 -31.56 -9.95 -0.48
CA PHE A 345 -31.61 -9.32 -1.81
C PHE A 345 -31.07 -10.21 -2.93
N TYR A 346 -30.74 -11.48 -2.67
CA TYR A 346 -30.19 -12.38 -3.69
C TYR A 346 -31.23 -12.92 -4.68
N PRO A 347 -32.50 -13.18 -4.29
CA PRO A 347 -33.52 -13.60 -5.23
C PRO A 347 -33.77 -12.54 -6.32
N PRO A 348 -33.89 -12.94 -7.60
CA PRO A 348 -34.03 -12.02 -8.74
C PRO A 348 -35.06 -10.91 -8.56
N LYS A 349 -36.29 -11.25 -8.19
CA LYS A 349 -37.39 -10.27 -8.04
C LYS A 349 -37.10 -9.23 -6.96
N ILE A 350 -36.51 -9.66 -5.85
CA ILE A 350 -36.19 -8.80 -4.72
C ILE A 350 -35.01 -7.87 -5.06
N LEU A 351 -34.00 -8.41 -5.77
CA LEU A 351 -32.90 -7.60 -6.29
C LEU A 351 -33.42 -6.54 -7.27
N GLU A 352 -34.29 -6.91 -8.20
CA GLU A 352 -34.87 -5.99 -9.18
C GLU A 352 -35.68 -4.88 -8.51
N LEU A 353 -36.44 -5.18 -7.45
CA LEU A 353 -37.16 -4.18 -6.65
C LEU A 353 -36.21 -3.21 -5.94
N LEU A 354 -35.12 -3.72 -5.34
CA LEU A 354 -34.11 -2.87 -4.70
C LEU A 354 -33.42 -1.95 -5.72
N LEU A 355 -32.96 -2.51 -6.85
CA LEU A 355 -32.18 -1.77 -7.83
C LEU A 355 -33.03 -0.74 -8.58
N SER A 356 -34.29 -1.06 -8.91
CA SER A 356 -35.23 -0.09 -9.48
C SER A 356 -35.51 1.07 -8.52
N SER A 357 -35.65 0.77 -7.22
CA SER A 357 -35.83 1.80 -6.19
C SER A 357 -34.61 2.72 -6.08
N VAL A 358 -33.39 2.17 -6.13
CA VAL A 358 -32.15 2.98 -6.11
C VAL A 358 -31.99 3.78 -7.41
N ASP A 359 -32.29 3.20 -8.58
CA ASP A 359 -32.20 3.88 -9.87
C ASP A 359 -33.21 5.04 -9.99
N SER A 360 -34.39 4.89 -9.39
CA SER A 360 -35.41 5.95 -9.33
C SER A 360 -34.92 7.24 -8.65
N LEU A 361 -33.88 7.14 -7.81
CA LEU A 361 -33.27 8.31 -7.15
C LEU A 361 -32.45 9.18 -8.12
N ARG A 362 -32.13 8.67 -9.31
CA ARG A 362 -31.33 9.37 -10.33
C ARG A 362 -30.03 9.92 -9.73
N LEU A 363 -29.34 9.07 -8.98
CA LEU A 363 -28.10 9.41 -8.28
C LEU A 363 -27.09 10.03 -9.26
N LYS A 364 -26.42 11.10 -8.84
CA LYS A 364 -25.42 11.79 -9.69
C LYS A 364 -24.11 11.03 -9.78
N LYS A 365 -23.90 10.07 -8.87
CA LYS A 365 -22.64 9.35 -8.69
C LYS A 365 -22.84 7.88 -9.05
N PRO A 366 -21.80 7.23 -9.61
CA PRO A 366 -21.89 5.82 -9.96
C PRO A 366 -22.05 4.95 -8.71
N VAL A 367 -22.80 3.86 -8.86
CA VAL A 367 -23.01 2.85 -7.82
C VAL A 367 -22.22 1.59 -8.16
N PHE A 368 -21.57 1.02 -7.16
CA PHE A 368 -20.95 -0.31 -7.20
C PHE A 368 -21.68 -1.24 -6.24
N ILE A 369 -21.97 -2.48 -6.63
CA ILE A 369 -22.65 -3.43 -5.71
C ILE A 369 -21.60 -4.34 -5.06
N LYS A 370 -21.60 -4.42 -3.72
CA LYS A 370 -20.75 -5.37 -3.00
C LYS A 370 -21.44 -6.72 -2.90
N MET A 371 -20.89 -7.68 -3.65
CA MET A 371 -21.49 -8.99 -3.90
C MET A 371 -21.16 -10.01 -2.80
N PRO A 372 -22.04 -11.00 -2.53
CA PRO A 372 -21.75 -12.12 -1.65
C PRO A 372 -20.67 -13.03 -2.23
N ILE A 373 -19.96 -13.77 -1.38
CA ILE A 373 -18.85 -14.64 -1.81
C ILE A 373 -19.28 -16.11 -1.89
N GLU A 374 -20.23 -16.53 -1.07
CA GLU A 374 -20.65 -17.92 -0.87
C GLU A 374 -21.73 -18.42 -1.84
N LYS A 375 -22.16 -17.58 -2.78
CA LYS A 375 -23.21 -17.91 -3.76
C LYS A 375 -22.68 -18.72 -4.92
N THR A 376 -23.51 -19.55 -5.54
CA THR A 376 -23.10 -20.37 -6.70
C THR A 376 -22.83 -19.50 -7.92
N ASN A 377 -22.20 -20.06 -8.95
CA ASN A 377 -21.91 -19.30 -10.17
C ASN A 377 -23.21 -18.91 -10.90
N GLU A 378 -24.23 -19.76 -10.83
CA GLU A 378 -25.54 -19.56 -11.44
C GLU A 378 -26.30 -18.45 -10.71
N GLU A 379 -26.31 -18.49 -9.36
CA GLU A 379 -26.90 -17.41 -8.55
C GLU A 379 -26.21 -16.07 -8.84
N ILE A 380 -24.88 -16.03 -8.86
CA ILE A 380 -24.14 -14.81 -9.17
C ILE A 380 -24.41 -14.32 -10.60
N SER A 381 -24.46 -15.22 -11.58
CA SER A 381 -24.75 -14.85 -12.97
C SER A 381 -26.16 -14.26 -13.10
N SER A 382 -27.15 -14.88 -12.48
CA SER A 382 -28.53 -14.39 -12.43
C SER A 382 -28.62 -12.99 -11.78
N MET A 383 -27.89 -12.77 -10.69
CA MET A 383 -27.80 -11.44 -10.10
C MET A 383 -27.15 -10.43 -11.06
N LEU A 384 -26.06 -10.80 -11.74
CA LEU A 384 -25.36 -9.91 -12.68
C LEU A 384 -26.23 -9.54 -13.89
N ASP A 385 -27.03 -10.48 -14.41
CA ASP A 385 -27.99 -10.23 -15.50
C ASP A 385 -29.01 -9.13 -15.14
N ILE A 386 -29.41 -9.05 -13.88
CA ILE A 386 -30.30 -8.00 -13.38
C ILE A 386 -29.53 -6.69 -13.20
N ILE A 387 -28.35 -6.77 -12.59
CA ILE A 387 -27.51 -5.60 -12.28
C ILE A 387 -27.18 -4.80 -13.54
N VAL A 388 -26.84 -5.47 -14.64
CA VAL A 388 -26.45 -4.80 -15.90
C VAL A 388 -27.59 -4.07 -16.60
N LYS A 389 -28.85 -4.27 -16.19
CA LYS A 389 -29.99 -3.51 -16.71
C LYS A 389 -29.96 -2.04 -16.26
N TYR A 390 -29.32 -1.74 -15.13
CA TYR A 390 -29.36 -0.43 -14.49
C TYR A 390 -28.13 0.41 -14.80
N LYS A 391 -28.30 1.48 -15.59
CA LYS A 391 -27.19 2.32 -16.08
C LYS A 391 -26.45 3.07 -14.96
N SER A 392 -27.09 3.36 -13.84
CA SER A 392 -26.48 4.03 -12.68
C SER A 392 -25.44 3.13 -11.99
N ILE A 393 -25.56 1.82 -12.16
CA ILE A 393 -24.68 0.81 -11.58
C ILE A 393 -23.54 0.55 -12.55
N LYS A 394 -22.32 0.89 -12.13
CA LYS A 394 -21.13 0.84 -13.01
C LYS A 394 -20.23 -0.35 -12.74
N GLY A 395 -20.45 -1.07 -11.65
CA GLY A 395 -19.59 -2.18 -11.31
C GLY A 395 -19.99 -2.96 -10.09
N VAL A 396 -19.17 -3.96 -9.79
CA VAL A 396 -19.36 -4.89 -8.69
C VAL A 396 -18.06 -5.09 -7.93
N VAL A 397 -18.18 -5.30 -6.63
CA VAL A 397 -17.08 -5.62 -5.72
C VAL A 397 -17.19 -7.10 -5.35
N PHE A 398 -16.25 -7.93 -5.81
CA PHE A 398 -16.22 -9.35 -5.47
C PHE A 398 -15.29 -9.62 -4.30
N GLY A 399 -15.92 -9.75 -3.14
CA GLY A 399 -15.25 -10.09 -1.89
C GLY A 399 -16.02 -9.51 -0.71
N ASN A 400 -16.69 -10.41 0.03
CA ASN A 400 -17.12 -10.19 1.40
C ASN A 400 -16.66 -11.39 2.25
N LEU A 401 -17.19 -11.56 3.46
CA LEU A 401 -16.72 -12.54 4.41
C LEU A 401 -17.09 -13.99 4.03
N GLN A 402 -16.13 -14.90 4.17
CA GLN A 402 -16.32 -16.35 4.07
C GLN A 402 -17.11 -16.86 5.28
N LYS A 403 -18.19 -17.59 5.03
CA LYS A 403 -19.08 -18.16 6.07
C LYS A 403 -18.79 -19.61 6.38
N ASP A 404 -18.26 -20.34 5.40
CA ASP A 404 -17.96 -21.74 5.58
C ASP A 404 -16.82 -21.89 6.60
N ARG A 405 -17.21 -22.28 7.81
CA ARG A 405 -16.31 -22.49 8.95
C ARG A 405 -15.40 -23.71 8.76
N LYS A 406 -15.72 -24.58 7.80
CA LYS A 406 -14.94 -25.77 7.43
C LYS A 406 -14.05 -25.53 6.21
N ASN A 407 -13.99 -24.30 5.68
CA ASN A 407 -13.13 -23.97 4.55
C ASN A 407 -11.68 -24.40 4.84
N PRO A 408 -10.99 -25.09 3.91
CA PRO A 408 -9.66 -25.66 4.15
C PRO A 408 -8.56 -24.62 4.44
N SER A 409 -8.78 -23.36 4.07
CA SER A 409 -7.86 -22.25 4.41
C SER A 409 -8.01 -21.76 5.86
N LEU A 410 -8.97 -22.30 6.61
CA LEU A 410 -9.19 -21.99 8.02
C LEU A 410 -8.64 -23.12 8.90
N VAL A 411 -7.87 -22.74 9.92
CA VAL A 411 -7.40 -23.66 10.95
C VAL A 411 -8.52 -23.88 11.97
N SER A 412 -9.02 -25.11 12.07
CA SER A 412 -10.17 -25.48 12.91
C SER A 412 -10.03 -25.05 14.37
N SER A 413 -8.82 -25.12 14.95
CA SER A 413 -8.57 -24.71 16.34
C SER A 413 -8.65 -23.19 16.54
N GLU A 414 -8.38 -22.38 15.50
CA GLU A 414 -8.57 -20.93 15.56
C GLU A 414 -10.06 -20.57 15.41
N VAL A 415 -10.77 -21.26 14.51
CA VAL A 415 -12.21 -21.07 14.27
C VAL A 415 -13.04 -21.38 15.51
N LYS A 416 -12.70 -22.44 16.26
CA LYS A 416 -13.42 -22.87 17.47
C LYS A 416 -13.40 -21.83 18.60
N LYS A 417 -12.48 -20.86 18.57
CA LYS A 417 -12.40 -19.77 19.57
C LYS A 417 -13.57 -18.79 19.50
N PHE A 418 -14.27 -18.75 18.37
CA PHE A 418 -15.33 -17.76 18.12
C PHE A 418 -16.66 -18.48 17.87
N LYS A 419 -17.70 -18.18 18.63
CA LYS A 419 -19.03 -18.80 18.44
C LYS A 419 -19.83 -18.16 17.30
N ALA A 420 -19.51 -16.92 16.94
CA ALA A 420 -20.19 -16.13 15.93
C ALA A 420 -19.18 -15.44 15.00
N GLY A 421 -19.70 -14.74 13.98
CA GLY A 421 -18.92 -14.02 12.99
C GLY A 421 -18.44 -14.87 11.82
N ASN A 422 -17.94 -14.17 10.82
CA ASN A 422 -17.50 -14.70 9.53
C ASN A 422 -16.07 -14.24 9.21
N PHE A 423 -15.42 -14.85 8.22
CA PHE A 423 -13.96 -14.77 8.07
C PHE A 423 -13.52 -13.93 6.85
N SER A 424 -12.44 -13.17 7.01
CA SER A 424 -11.81 -12.39 5.93
C SER A 424 -10.41 -12.92 5.58
N GLY A 425 -9.67 -12.25 4.69
CA GLY A 425 -8.28 -12.60 4.41
C GLY A 425 -8.13 -13.76 3.43
N LYS A 426 -7.14 -14.63 3.63
CA LYS A 426 -6.80 -15.71 2.69
C LYS A 426 -7.94 -16.70 2.39
N PRO A 427 -8.84 -17.07 3.34
CA PRO A 427 -10.01 -17.90 3.04
C PRO A 427 -10.96 -17.35 1.97
N CYS A 428 -10.91 -16.05 1.70
CA CYS A 428 -11.72 -15.40 0.66
C CYS A 428 -11.03 -15.39 -0.71
N GLU A 429 -9.73 -15.66 -0.80
CA GLU A 429 -8.92 -15.36 -1.99
C GLU A 429 -9.41 -16.14 -3.22
N GLN A 430 -9.51 -17.46 -3.09
CA GLN A 430 -9.84 -18.35 -4.18
C GLN A 430 -11.22 -18.04 -4.75
N ARG A 431 -12.25 -18.02 -3.88
CA ARG A 431 -13.62 -17.78 -4.34
C ARG A 431 -13.80 -16.39 -4.93
N SER A 432 -13.18 -15.36 -4.35
CA SER A 432 -13.16 -14.01 -4.95
C SER A 432 -12.53 -14.03 -6.35
N ASN A 433 -11.42 -14.74 -6.55
CA ASN A 433 -10.76 -14.86 -7.86
C ASN A 433 -11.65 -15.54 -8.90
N GLU A 434 -12.37 -16.61 -8.51
CA GLU A 434 -13.32 -17.31 -9.37
C GLU A 434 -14.46 -16.39 -9.81
N LEU A 435 -15.04 -15.63 -8.89
CA LEU A 435 -16.14 -14.70 -9.19
C LEU A 435 -15.68 -13.52 -10.06
N ILE A 436 -14.47 -13.00 -9.83
CA ILE A 436 -13.87 -11.98 -10.71
C ILE A 436 -13.75 -12.52 -12.14
N LYS A 437 -13.22 -13.75 -12.29
CA LYS A 437 -13.08 -14.40 -13.60
C LYS A 437 -14.43 -14.60 -14.28
N LEU A 438 -15.42 -15.12 -13.54
CA LEU A 438 -16.79 -15.34 -14.02
C LEU A 438 -17.40 -14.03 -14.55
N ALA A 439 -17.38 -12.98 -13.71
CA ALA A 439 -17.95 -11.70 -14.08
C ALA A 439 -17.21 -11.04 -15.24
N TYR A 440 -15.89 -11.16 -15.31
CA TYR A 440 -15.12 -10.58 -16.40
C TYR A 440 -15.43 -11.26 -17.73
N LYS A 441 -15.49 -12.61 -17.76
CA LYS A 441 -15.80 -13.36 -18.98
C LYS A 441 -17.14 -12.91 -19.59
N ASN A 442 -18.15 -12.75 -18.74
CA ASN A 442 -19.53 -12.53 -19.19
C ASN A 442 -19.93 -11.05 -19.28
N TYR A 443 -19.30 -10.16 -18.50
CA TYR A 443 -19.80 -8.79 -18.28
C TYR A 443 -18.73 -7.67 -18.36
N LYS A 444 -17.50 -7.95 -18.81
CA LYS A 444 -16.41 -6.93 -18.89
C LYS A 444 -16.76 -5.62 -19.62
N ASN A 445 -17.65 -5.67 -20.62
CA ASN A 445 -18.05 -4.50 -21.40
C ASN A 445 -19.17 -3.69 -20.72
N LYS A 446 -19.77 -4.22 -19.65
CA LYS A 446 -20.92 -3.64 -18.95
C LYS A 446 -20.57 -3.21 -17.52
N LEU A 447 -19.65 -3.91 -16.85
CA LEU A 447 -19.32 -3.71 -15.45
C LEU A 447 -17.82 -3.58 -15.21
N ILE A 448 -17.46 -2.60 -14.40
CA ILE A 448 -16.15 -2.51 -13.75
C ILE A 448 -16.11 -3.50 -12.58
N ILE A 449 -15.04 -4.27 -12.47
CA ILE A 449 -14.88 -5.26 -11.41
C ILE A 449 -13.83 -4.78 -10.41
N ILE A 450 -14.21 -4.73 -9.12
CA ILE A 450 -13.30 -4.45 -8.02
C ILE A 450 -13.04 -5.76 -7.26
N GLY A 451 -11.78 -6.19 -7.22
CA GLY A 451 -11.39 -7.41 -6.52
C GLY A 451 -11.13 -7.18 -5.03
N CYS A 452 -11.80 -7.92 -4.16
CA CYS A 452 -11.65 -7.81 -2.71
C CYS A 452 -11.43 -9.19 -2.07
N GLY A 453 -10.58 -9.29 -1.05
CA GLY A 453 -10.37 -10.52 -0.28
C GLY A 453 -9.10 -11.29 -0.65
N GLY A 454 -8.26 -11.56 0.35
CA GLY A 454 -7.05 -12.38 0.18
C GLY A 454 -5.81 -11.68 -0.39
N VAL A 455 -5.78 -10.35 -0.43
CA VAL A 455 -4.64 -9.57 -0.97
C VAL A 455 -3.63 -9.24 0.13
N PHE A 456 -2.44 -9.83 0.05
CA PHE A 456 -1.32 -9.67 0.98
C PHE A 456 0.00 -9.29 0.29
N SER A 457 0.05 -9.27 -1.04
CA SER A 457 1.23 -8.88 -1.83
C SER A 457 0.83 -8.30 -3.18
N ALA A 458 1.84 -7.82 -3.94
CA ALA A 458 1.64 -7.33 -5.30
C ALA A 458 1.17 -8.43 -6.25
N GLU A 459 1.67 -9.66 -6.07
CA GLU A 459 1.28 -10.83 -6.85
C GLU A 459 -0.20 -11.17 -6.63
N ASP A 460 -0.69 -11.11 -5.39
CA ASP A 460 -2.12 -11.34 -5.10
C ASP A 460 -2.99 -10.29 -5.81
N ALA A 461 -2.59 -9.02 -5.76
CA ALA A 461 -3.29 -7.93 -6.43
C ALA A 461 -3.25 -8.09 -7.96
N TYR A 462 -2.07 -8.39 -8.50
CA TYR A 462 -1.86 -8.56 -9.94
C TYR A 462 -2.61 -9.78 -10.48
N LYS A 463 -2.65 -10.88 -9.73
CA LYS A 463 -3.45 -12.07 -10.06
C LYS A 463 -4.92 -11.70 -10.23
N LYS A 464 -5.52 -10.95 -9.30
CA LYS A 464 -6.90 -10.46 -9.42
C LYS A 464 -7.08 -9.56 -10.64
N ILE A 465 -6.12 -8.67 -10.92
CA ILE A 465 -6.15 -7.80 -12.10
C ILE A 465 -6.14 -8.62 -13.39
N LYS A 466 -5.23 -9.59 -13.52
CA LYS A 466 -5.16 -10.48 -14.67
C LYS A 466 -6.42 -11.33 -14.86
N LEU A 467 -7.13 -11.62 -13.78
CA LEU A 467 -8.43 -12.30 -13.82
C LEU A 467 -9.60 -11.39 -14.19
N GLY A 468 -9.41 -10.07 -14.24
CA GLY A 468 -10.42 -9.13 -14.73
C GLY A 468 -10.75 -7.96 -13.81
N ALA A 469 -10.18 -7.89 -12.60
CA ALA A 469 -10.39 -6.75 -11.72
C ALA A 469 -9.69 -5.50 -12.28
N SER A 470 -10.39 -4.37 -12.34
CA SER A 470 -9.80 -3.06 -12.69
C SER A 470 -9.21 -2.36 -11.47
N LEU A 471 -9.78 -2.61 -10.29
CA LEU A 471 -9.35 -2.06 -9.01
C LEU A 471 -9.31 -3.17 -7.96
N ILE A 472 -8.58 -2.94 -6.87
CA ILE A 472 -8.38 -3.87 -5.76
C ILE A 472 -8.75 -3.19 -4.46
N GLN A 473 -9.44 -3.90 -3.58
CA GLN A 473 -9.72 -3.49 -2.21
C GLN A 473 -9.06 -4.46 -1.22
N LEU A 474 -8.49 -3.93 -0.14
CA LEU A 474 -7.91 -4.75 0.93
C LEU A 474 -8.13 -4.15 2.33
N ILE A 475 -8.14 -5.03 3.33
CA ILE A 475 -8.03 -4.69 4.76
C ILE A 475 -7.07 -5.69 5.40
N THR A 476 -7.41 -6.98 5.35
CA THR A 476 -6.71 -8.01 6.13
C THR A 476 -5.22 -8.07 5.84
N GLY A 477 -4.80 -7.95 4.57
CA GLY A 477 -3.38 -7.90 4.22
C GLY A 477 -2.60 -6.84 4.99
N MET A 478 -3.14 -5.63 5.10
CA MET A 478 -2.51 -4.52 5.83
C MET A 478 -2.33 -4.84 7.32
N ILE A 479 -3.29 -5.55 7.94
CA ILE A 479 -3.20 -5.95 9.36
C ILE A 479 -2.06 -6.96 9.59
N PHE A 480 -1.75 -7.78 8.61
CA PHE A 480 -0.72 -8.81 8.72
C PHE A 480 0.66 -8.37 8.24
N GLN A 481 0.72 -7.47 7.27
CA GLN A 481 1.94 -7.05 6.58
C GLN A 481 2.43 -5.67 7.04
N GLY A 482 1.54 -4.81 7.53
CA GLY A 482 1.83 -3.45 7.96
C GLY A 482 1.29 -2.37 7.02
N PRO A 483 1.32 -1.10 7.46
CA PRO A 483 0.76 0.04 6.71
C PRO A 483 1.50 0.35 5.40
N GLN A 484 2.76 -0.06 5.27
CA GLN A 484 3.55 0.13 4.06
C GLN A 484 3.10 -0.76 2.89
N LEU A 485 2.30 -1.81 3.16
CA LEU A 485 1.91 -2.82 2.17
C LEU A 485 1.32 -2.18 0.90
N ILE A 486 0.55 -1.10 1.03
CA ILE A 486 -0.16 -0.52 -0.11
C ILE A 486 0.83 0.11 -1.10
N SER A 487 1.71 0.97 -0.62
CA SER A 487 2.79 1.53 -1.44
C SER A 487 3.77 0.47 -1.94
N GLN A 488 4.00 -0.58 -1.15
CA GLN A 488 4.79 -1.73 -1.58
C GLN A 488 4.13 -2.44 -2.77
N ILE A 489 2.82 -2.74 -2.69
CA ILE A 489 2.04 -3.30 -3.79
C ILE A 489 2.13 -2.39 -5.02
N ASN A 490 1.92 -1.09 -4.85
CA ASN A 490 2.03 -0.14 -5.97
C ASN A 490 3.43 -0.14 -6.60
N LEU A 491 4.50 -0.23 -5.81
CA LEU A 491 5.87 -0.26 -6.30
C LEU A 491 6.15 -1.53 -7.11
N GLU A 492 5.81 -2.69 -6.56
CA GLU A 492 6.06 -4.01 -7.14
C GLU A 492 5.14 -4.31 -8.32
N LEU A 493 3.93 -3.74 -8.38
CA LEU A 493 3.06 -3.82 -9.56
C LEU A 493 3.75 -3.25 -10.81
N ILE A 494 4.63 -2.24 -10.67
CA ILE A 494 5.40 -1.72 -11.80
C ILE A 494 6.34 -2.78 -12.37
N ASP A 495 6.98 -3.58 -11.51
CA ASP A 495 7.84 -4.69 -11.96
C ASP A 495 7.03 -5.75 -12.70
N LEU A 496 5.87 -6.11 -12.15
CA LEU A 496 4.98 -7.10 -12.74
C LEU A 496 4.45 -6.64 -14.12
N LEU A 497 4.08 -5.36 -14.25
CA LEU A 497 3.70 -4.78 -15.54
C LEU A 497 4.86 -4.79 -16.53
N GLN A 498 6.05 -4.39 -16.12
CA GLN A 498 7.23 -4.38 -16.99
C GLN A 498 7.60 -5.79 -17.46
N LYS A 499 7.49 -6.80 -16.59
CA LYS A 499 7.71 -8.21 -16.92
C LYS A 499 6.79 -8.68 -18.03
N ASP A 500 5.52 -8.29 -17.97
CA ASP A 500 4.50 -8.61 -18.98
C ASP A 500 4.45 -7.57 -20.13
N ARG A 501 5.41 -6.64 -20.18
CA ARG A 501 5.53 -5.57 -21.20
C ARG A 501 4.33 -4.63 -21.29
N PHE A 502 3.60 -4.43 -20.20
CA PHE A 502 2.54 -3.45 -20.09
C PHE A 502 3.06 -2.07 -19.69
N LYS A 503 2.56 -1.03 -20.36
CA LYS A 503 2.83 0.38 -20.08
C LYS A 503 1.87 0.95 -19.02
N ASN A 504 0.68 0.36 -18.87
CA ASN A 504 -0.31 0.79 -17.89
C ASN A 504 -1.09 -0.42 -17.34
N ILE A 505 -1.49 -0.35 -16.07
CA ILE A 505 -2.24 -1.37 -15.34
C ILE A 505 -3.52 -1.83 -16.06
N SER A 506 -4.20 -0.93 -16.79
CA SER A 506 -5.39 -1.25 -17.58
C SER A 506 -5.13 -2.33 -18.65
N GLN A 507 -3.91 -2.42 -19.17
CA GLN A 507 -3.54 -3.44 -20.15
C GLN A 507 -3.46 -4.83 -19.55
N ALA A 508 -3.20 -4.94 -18.24
CA ALA A 508 -3.16 -6.21 -17.52
C ALA A 508 -4.56 -6.74 -17.16
N VAL A 509 -5.59 -5.88 -17.16
CA VAL A 509 -6.96 -6.25 -16.78
C VAL A 509 -7.46 -7.38 -17.69
N GLY A 510 -7.77 -8.51 -17.06
CA GLY A 510 -8.28 -9.71 -17.74
C GLY A 510 -7.33 -10.34 -18.75
N HIS A 511 -6.03 -10.00 -18.70
CA HIS A 511 -5.06 -10.41 -19.71
C HIS A 511 -5.01 -11.94 -19.90
N THR A 512 -5.07 -12.73 -18.83
CA THR A 512 -5.04 -14.20 -18.90
C THR A 512 -6.30 -14.82 -19.50
N LEU A 513 -7.33 -14.01 -19.79
CA LEU A 513 -8.63 -14.47 -20.28
C LEU A 513 -8.93 -13.97 -21.69
N ARG A 514 -8.03 -13.20 -22.32
CA ARG A 514 -8.19 -12.76 -23.71
C ARG A 514 -8.08 -13.96 -24.64
N GLY A 515 -9.01 -14.10 -25.58
CA GLY A 515 -9.06 -15.23 -26.53
C GLY A 515 -9.77 -16.48 -26.01
N GLN A 516 -10.19 -16.53 -24.75
CA GLN A 516 -11.07 -17.59 -24.24
C GLN A 516 -12.53 -17.14 -24.36
N THR A 517 -13.12 -17.28 -25.56
CA THR A 517 -14.58 -17.33 -25.71
C THR A 517 -15.07 -18.67 -25.15
N LEU A 518 -16.24 -18.65 -24.49
CA LEU A 518 -16.97 -19.88 -24.15
C LEU A 518 -17.58 -20.47 -25.42
#